data_AF-A0AAW5VE97-F1
#
_entry.id   AF-A0AAW5VE97-F1
#
_cell.length_a   1.000
_cell.length_b   1.000
_cell.length_c   1.000
_cell.angle_alpha   90.00
_cell.angle_beta   90.00
_cell.angle_gamma   90.00
#
_symmetry.space_group_name_H-M   'P 1'
#
loop_
_entity.id
_entity.type
_entity.pdbx_description
1 polymer ?
#
loop_
_entity_poly.entity_id
_entity_poly.type
_entity_poly.pdbx_seq_one_letter_code
_entity_poly.pdbx_strand_id
1 'polypeptide(L)'
;MPVNKKKTITFLFILILLSLFLSGLVYILFLKKTKEDPKQSSYDSRSEVYWQRLQNRPEVLIGPGYPQDLRDFLETLRGKESYLWKGDRDKTYEYLLETYPDERAHVLYALYVAFMNWKEKSLELEQREDLSSYEKLTAVNRMSEQIFPLMIRNLIFPKHPTTPPVFLLSYLEDYVQKNPYSYSRERKRIFLKKKKELYQNEKWEIQSWESPTFLRQVIELIYSREILEMSEEEKTSYRNAKLEELKADFWN
;
A
#
# COMPACT_ATOMS: atom_id res chain seq x y z
N MET A 1 36.52 -24.66 30.64
CA MET A 1 37.49 -23.84 29.88
C MET A 1 37.51 -22.43 30.45
N PRO A 2 38.66 -21.86 30.85
CA PRO A 2 38.70 -20.50 31.36
C PRO A 2 38.45 -19.53 30.20
N VAL A 3 37.30 -18.87 30.20
CA VAL A 3 37.00 -17.82 29.23
C VAL A 3 37.97 -16.67 29.49
N ASN A 4 38.82 -16.39 28.51
CA ASN A 4 39.88 -15.40 28.61
C ASN A 4 39.25 -14.00 28.60
N LYS A 5 38.85 -13.50 29.78
CA LYS A 5 37.99 -12.31 29.98
C LYS A 5 38.42 -11.10 29.15
N LYS A 6 39.73 -10.91 28.93
CA LYS A 6 40.25 -9.84 28.06
C LYS A 6 39.76 -9.97 26.61
N LYS A 7 39.79 -11.17 26.02
CA LYS A 7 39.34 -11.41 24.63
C LYS A 7 37.83 -11.22 24.47
N THR A 8 37.05 -11.61 25.48
CA THR A 8 35.58 -11.44 25.47
C THR A 8 35.20 -9.96 25.53
N ILE A 9 35.93 -9.16 26.33
CA ILE A 9 35.72 -7.72 26.42
C ILE A 9 36.08 -7.02 25.11
N THR A 10 37.20 -7.36 24.47
CA THR A 10 37.55 -6.78 23.15
C THR A 10 36.54 -7.15 22.08
N PHE A 11 36.04 -8.39 22.08
CA PHE A 11 35.04 -8.83 21.12
C PHE A 11 33.70 -8.09 21.29
N LEU A 12 33.24 -7.91 22.54
CA LEU A 12 32.05 -7.11 22.85
C LEU A 12 32.21 -5.64 22.42
N PHE A 13 33.38 -5.05 22.63
CA PHE A 13 33.65 -3.67 22.26
C PHE A 13 33.59 -3.46 20.74
N ILE A 14 34.14 -4.41 19.96
CA ILE A 14 34.06 -4.40 18.49
C ILE A 14 32.61 -4.51 18.03
N LEU A 15 31.81 -5.38 18.65
CA LEU A 15 30.39 -5.54 18.34
C LEU A 15 29.57 -4.26 18.59
N ILE A 16 29.84 -3.57 19.69
CA ILE A 16 29.18 -2.30 20.03
C ILE A 16 29.56 -1.21 19.02
N LEU A 17 30.84 -1.11 18.66
CA LEU A 17 31.30 -0.19 17.61
C LEU A 17 30.65 -0.49 16.26
N LEU A 18 30.53 -1.76 15.89
CA LEU A 18 29.89 -2.17 14.65
C LEU A 18 28.40 -1.81 14.64
N SER A 19 27.69 -2.00 15.76
CA SER A 19 26.27 -1.65 15.87
C SER A 19 26.03 -0.13 15.84
N LEU A 20 26.93 0.66 16.43
CA LEU A 20 26.91 2.11 16.34
C LEU A 20 27.20 2.59 14.91
N PHE A 21 28.11 1.94 14.20
CA PHE A 21 28.42 2.25 12.81
C PHE A 21 27.26 1.91 11.88
N LEU A 22 26.64 0.73 12.07
CA LEU A 22 25.46 0.31 11.32
C LEU A 22 24.25 1.22 11.59
N SER A 23 24.00 1.58 12.85
CA SER A 23 22.91 2.51 13.19
C SER A 23 23.17 3.93 12.66
N GLY A 24 24.42 4.40 12.65
CA GLY A 24 24.82 5.65 12.00
C GLY A 24 24.63 5.65 10.48
N LEU A 25 24.96 4.55 9.81
CA LEU A 25 24.72 4.38 8.37
C LEU A 25 23.23 4.38 8.04
N VAL A 26 22.41 3.67 8.82
CA VAL A 26 20.95 3.68 8.66
C VAL A 26 20.42 5.10 8.89
N TYR A 27 20.87 5.79 9.95
CA TYR A 27 20.46 7.15 10.24
C TYR A 27 20.80 8.12 9.08
N ILE A 28 22.01 8.06 8.52
CA ILE A 28 22.42 8.90 7.38
C ILE A 28 21.60 8.59 6.12
N LEU A 29 21.33 7.31 5.83
CA LEU A 29 20.51 6.91 4.69
C LEU A 29 19.05 7.39 4.82
N PHE A 30 18.49 7.41 6.03
CA PHE A 30 17.13 7.88 6.27
C PHE A 30 17.01 9.40 6.39
N LEU A 31 18.00 10.11 6.95
CA LEU A 31 17.97 11.59 7.05
C LEU A 31 18.28 12.30 5.74
N LYS A 32 19.05 11.67 4.84
CA LYS A 32 19.23 12.19 3.48
C LYS A 32 17.94 12.09 2.66
N LYS A 33 17.02 11.20 3.05
CA LYS A 33 15.70 11.01 2.41
C LYS A 33 14.72 12.14 2.69
N THR A 34 14.94 12.97 3.72
CA THR A 34 14.00 14.02 4.12
C THR A 34 14.32 15.41 3.60
N LYS A 35 15.47 15.63 2.94
CA LYS A 35 15.95 17.00 2.66
C LYS A 35 15.92 17.49 1.22
N GLU A 36 15.62 16.66 0.22
CA GLU A 36 15.45 17.14 -1.16
C GLU A 36 14.35 16.34 -1.85
N ASP A 37 13.08 16.71 -1.65
CA ASP A 37 12.11 16.59 -2.74
C ASP A 37 12.39 17.79 -3.67
N PRO A 38 12.94 17.59 -4.88
CA PRO A 38 13.00 18.67 -5.83
C PRO A 38 11.55 19.04 -6.14
N LYS A 39 11.14 20.21 -5.67
CA LYS A 39 9.92 20.92 -6.07
C LYS A 39 9.94 21.11 -7.59
N GLN A 40 9.47 20.12 -8.31
CA GLN A 40 8.91 20.28 -9.64
C GLN A 40 7.55 19.62 -9.58
N SER A 41 6.51 20.45 -9.73
CA SER A 41 5.15 20.01 -10.04
C SER A 41 5.20 18.76 -10.92
N SER A 42 4.44 17.74 -10.57
CA SER A 42 4.30 16.53 -11.39
C SER A 42 3.81 16.82 -12.81
N TYR A 43 3.32 18.03 -13.10
CA TYR A 43 2.91 18.48 -14.42
C TYR A 43 4.09 18.73 -15.40
N ASP A 44 4.01 18.14 -16.59
CA ASP A 44 4.85 18.46 -17.75
C ASP A 44 3.98 18.61 -19.00
N SER A 45 4.01 19.79 -19.64
CA SER A 45 3.19 20.10 -20.82
C SER A 45 3.45 19.19 -22.03
N ARG A 46 4.64 18.57 -22.13
CA ARG A 46 4.98 17.61 -23.22
C ARG A 46 4.11 16.36 -23.16
N SER A 47 3.61 16.02 -21.98
CA SER A 47 2.82 14.81 -21.76
C SER A 47 1.34 14.95 -22.12
N GLU A 48 0.79 16.15 -22.09
CA GLU A 48 -0.67 16.38 -22.12
C GLU A 48 -1.33 15.85 -23.41
N VAL A 49 -0.71 16.10 -24.57
CA VAL A 49 -1.22 15.63 -25.86
C VAL A 49 -1.26 14.10 -25.92
N TYR A 50 -0.19 13.45 -25.46
CA TYR A 50 -0.08 12.00 -25.46
C TYR A 50 -0.98 11.37 -24.40
N TRP A 51 -1.17 12.04 -23.27
CA TRP A 51 -2.10 11.62 -22.23
C TRP A 51 -3.55 11.62 -22.73
N GLN A 52 -3.99 12.70 -23.38
CA GLN A 52 -5.33 12.77 -23.99
C GLN A 52 -5.51 11.71 -25.09
N ARG A 53 -4.49 11.46 -25.91
CA ARG A 53 -4.52 10.37 -26.90
C ARG A 53 -4.64 9.00 -26.23
N LEU A 54 -3.88 8.78 -25.17
CA LEU A 54 -3.87 7.53 -24.42
C LEU A 54 -5.21 7.26 -23.72
N GLN A 55 -5.88 8.30 -23.22
CA GLN A 55 -7.23 8.18 -22.66
C GLN A 55 -8.26 7.69 -23.70
N ASN A 56 -8.07 8.06 -24.98
CA ASN A 56 -8.95 7.65 -26.08
C ASN A 56 -8.64 6.26 -26.63
N ARG A 57 -7.38 5.79 -26.52
CA ARG A 57 -6.92 4.48 -27.02
C ARG A 57 -5.99 3.78 -26.01
N PRO A 58 -6.49 3.39 -24.82
CA PRO A 58 -5.68 2.76 -23.78
C PRO A 58 -5.13 1.38 -24.18
N GLU A 59 -5.73 0.71 -25.16
CA GLU A 59 -5.36 -0.61 -25.66
C GLU A 59 -3.95 -0.68 -26.25
N VAL A 60 -3.37 0.45 -26.65
CA VAL A 60 -1.99 0.50 -27.18
C VAL A 60 -0.97 -0.02 -26.16
N LEU A 61 -1.24 0.13 -24.86
CA LEU A 61 -0.35 -0.30 -23.77
C LEU A 61 -0.21 -1.83 -23.65
N ILE A 62 -1.13 -2.59 -24.24
CA ILE A 62 -1.08 -4.07 -24.29
C ILE A 62 -0.36 -4.55 -25.56
N GLY A 63 -0.11 -3.64 -26.51
CA GLY A 63 0.54 -3.94 -27.77
C GLY A 63 2.01 -4.36 -27.61
N PRO A 64 2.58 -4.98 -28.66
CA PRO A 64 3.99 -5.38 -28.66
C PRO A 64 4.92 -4.17 -28.50
N GLY A 65 5.94 -4.31 -27.66
CA GLY A 65 6.95 -3.29 -27.42
C GLY A 65 6.67 -2.33 -26.26
N TYR A 66 5.55 -2.50 -25.54
CA TYR A 66 5.33 -1.90 -24.22
C TYR A 66 5.78 -2.87 -23.10
N PRO A 67 6.13 -2.37 -21.90
CA PRO A 67 6.45 -3.22 -20.75
C PRO A 67 5.27 -4.13 -20.38
N GLN A 68 5.56 -5.40 -20.05
CA GLN A 68 4.53 -6.35 -19.63
C GLN A 68 3.94 -6.01 -18.25
N ASP A 69 4.79 -5.66 -17.28
CA ASP A 69 4.38 -5.13 -15.99
C ASP A 69 4.58 -3.61 -15.97
N LEU A 70 3.50 -2.88 -16.30
CA LEU A 70 3.53 -1.42 -16.31
C LEU A 70 3.78 -0.85 -14.92
N ARG A 71 3.32 -1.51 -13.85
CA ARG A 71 3.48 -1.00 -12.49
C ARG A 71 4.93 -1.06 -12.07
N ASP A 72 5.58 -2.20 -12.24
CA ASP A 72 6.98 -2.40 -11.91
C ASP A 72 7.89 -1.49 -12.75
N PHE A 73 7.57 -1.34 -14.05
CA PHE A 73 8.27 -0.41 -14.93
C PHE A 73 8.21 1.05 -14.41
N LEU A 74 7.03 1.54 -14.04
CA LEU A 74 6.84 2.91 -13.55
C LEU A 74 7.55 3.15 -12.21
N GLU A 75 7.52 2.17 -11.30
CA GLU A 75 8.25 2.23 -10.02
C GLU A 75 9.77 2.20 -10.24
N THR A 76 10.25 1.38 -11.17
CA THR A 76 11.67 1.33 -11.56
C THR A 76 12.12 2.65 -12.18
N LEU A 77 11.32 3.23 -13.08
CA LEU A 77 11.61 4.52 -13.71
C LEU A 77 11.67 5.64 -12.66
N ARG A 78 10.74 5.66 -11.70
CA ARG A 78 10.79 6.58 -10.55
C ARG A 78 12.07 6.39 -9.75
N GLY A 79 12.45 5.15 -9.46
CA GLY A 79 13.68 4.85 -8.75
C GLY A 79 14.92 5.39 -9.47
N LYS A 80 14.97 5.26 -10.79
CA LYS A 80 16.04 5.85 -11.62
C LYS A 80 16.02 7.37 -11.55
N GLU A 81 14.87 8.01 -11.74
CA GLU A 81 14.73 9.47 -11.64
C GLU A 81 15.24 9.95 -10.28
N SER A 82 14.70 9.43 -9.18
CA SER A 82 15.03 9.90 -7.83
C SER A 82 16.51 9.66 -7.46
N TYR A 83 17.06 8.49 -7.76
CA TYR A 83 18.36 8.08 -7.20
C TYR A 83 19.53 8.14 -8.18
N LEU A 84 19.32 7.76 -9.45
CA LEU A 84 20.37 7.75 -10.46
C LEU A 84 20.49 9.09 -11.16
N TRP A 85 19.35 9.72 -11.45
CA TRP A 85 19.29 10.97 -12.19
C TRP A 85 19.03 12.18 -11.29
N LYS A 86 18.92 12.00 -9.97
CA LYS A 86 18.80 13.07 -8.96
C LYS A 86 17.61 13.99 -9.20
N GLY A 87 16.48 13.43 -9.62
CA GLY A 87 15.26 14.16 -9.94
C GLY A 87 15.26 14.82 -11.32
N ASP A 88 16.23 14.50 -12.18
CA ASP A 88 16.31 15.04 -13.54
C ASP A 88 15.29 14.37 -14.46
N ARG A 89 14.21 15.09 -14.71
CA ARG A 89 13.09 14.63 -15.54
C ARG A 89 13.43 14.62 -17.03
N ASP A 90 14.35 15.47 -17.49
CA ASP A 90 14.78 15.45 -18.89
C ASP A 90 15.58 14.19 -19.19
N LYS A 91 16.45 13.75 -18.29
CA LYS A 91 17.13 12.45 -18.41
C LYS A 91 16.17 11.27 -18.40
N THR A 92 15.08 11.37 -17.63
CA THR A 92 14.02 10.35 -17.61
C THR A 92 13.38 10.24 -18.98
N TYR A 93 13.10 11.38 -19.61
CA TYR A 93 12.53 11.44 -20.95
C TYR A 93 13.50 10.98 -22.04
N GLU A 94 14.76 11.42 -22.00
CA GLU A 94 15.82 10.96 -22.91
C GLU A 94 16.00 9.43 -22.85
N TYR A 95 16.05 8.86 -21.64
CA TYR A 95 16.13 7.41 -21.46
C TYR A 95 14.96 6.67 -22.13
N LEU A 96 13.75 7.22 -22.03
CA LEU A 96 12.57 6.62 -22.68
C LEU A 96 12.69 6.70 -24.21
N LEU A 97 13.14 7.82 -24.77
CA LEU A 97 13.36 7.97 -26.21
C LEU A 97 14.43 7.03 -26.75
N GLU A 98 15.50 6.77 -25.98
CA GLU A 98 16.55 5.83 -26.36
C GLU A 98 16.08 4.37 -26.28
N THR A 99 15.25 4.04 -25.29
CA THR A 99 14.84 2.66 -25.01
C THR A 99 13.61 2.23 -25.81
N TYR A 100 12.67 3.14 -26.05
CA TYR A 100 11.40 2.87 -26.71
C TYR A 100 11.27 3.72 -27.98
N PRO A 101 11.36 3.11 -29.18
CA PRO A 101 11.30 3.88 -30.41
C PRO A 101 9.90 4.46 -30.66
N ASP A 102 9.87 5.47 -31.53
CA ASP A 102 8.65 6.10 -32.06
C ASP A 102 7.80 6.80 -30.96
N GLU A 103 6.48 6.82 -31.14
CA GLU A 103 5.56 7.47 -30.20
C GLU A 103 5.47 6.77 -28.83
N ARG A 104 6.03 5.55 -28.68
CA ARG A 104 5.93 4.75 -27.46
C ARG A 104 6.60 5.43 -26.27
N ALA A 105 7.77 6.03 -26.47
CA ALA A 105 8.45 6.80 -25.43
C ALA A 105 7.58 7.93 -24.91
N HIS A 106 6.91 8.67 -25.79
CA HIS A 106 6.03 9.77 -25.41
C HIS A 106 4.80 9.29 -24.63
N VAL A 107 4.20 8.16 -25.04
CA VAL A 107 3.08 7.53 -24.34
C VAL A 107 3.49 7.07 -22.94
N LEU A 108 4.63 6.37 -22.83
CA LEU A 108 5.18 5.91 -21.54
C LEU A 108 5.55 7.08 -20.63
N TYR A 109 6.08 8.15 -21.20
CA TYR A 109 6.39 9.36 -20.44
C TYR A 109 5.12 10.04 -19.90
N ALA A 110 4.06 10.12 -20.72
CA ALA A 110 2.78 10.68 -20.27
C ALA A 110 2.13 9.83 -19.17
N LEU A 111 2.20 8.50 -19.31
CA LEU A 111 1.77 7.57 -18.27
C LEU A 111 2.56 7.77 -16.97
N TYR A 112 3.87 7.96 -17.10
CA TYR A 112 4.75 8.20 -15.96
C TYR A 112 4.46 9.54 -15.25
N VAL A 113 4.21 10.61 -16.00
CA VAL A 113 3.78 11.89 -15.44
C VAL A 113 2.48 11.75 -14.65
N ALA A 114 1.47 11.08 -15.21
CA ALA A 114 0.21 10.80 -14.51
C ALA A 114 0.41 9.94 -13.26
N PHE A 115 1.32 8.95 -13.33
CA PHE A 115 1.72 8.12 -12.20
C PHE A 115 2.38 8.90 -11.07
N MET A 116 3.28 9.82 -11.41
CA MET A 116 3.94 10.69 -10.44
C MET A 116 2.94 11.65 -9.77
N ASN A 117 2.01 12.22 -10.53
CA ASN A 117 0.90 13.02 -9.99
C ASN A 117 0.03 12.22 -9.00
N TRP A 118 -0.31 10.98 -9.34
CA TRP A 118 -1.02 10.09 -8.42
C TRP A 118 -0.19 9.78 -7.16
N LYS A 119 1.10 9.51 -7.29
CA LYS A 119 2.00 9.22 -6.16
C LYS A 119 2.11 10.40 -5.19
N GLU A 120 2.33 11.60 -5.72
CA GLU A 120 2.43 12.84 -4.94
C GLU A 120 1.15 13.07 -4.14
N LYS A 121 0.00 13.07 -4.81
CA LYS A 121 -1.30 13.28 -4.14
C LYS A 121 -1.70 12.15 -3.20
N SER A 122 -1.30 10.91 -3.50
CA SER A 122 -1.55 9.78 -2.58
C SER A 122 -0.73 9.93 -1.30
N LEU A 123 0.52 10.38 -1.41
CA LEU A 123 1.38 10.64 -0.26
C LEU A 123 0.81 11.78 0.60
N GLU A 124 0.30 12.85 -0.02
CA GLU A 124 -0.40 13.93 0.69
C GLU A 124 -1.60 13.40 1.48
N LEU A 125 -2.41 12.52 0.90
CA LEU A 125 -3.55 11.90 1.59
C LEU A 125 -3.11 10.97 2.73
N GLU A 126 -2.03 10.21 2.54
CA GLU A 126 -1.51 9.32 3.58
C GLU A 126 -0.99 10.10 4.80
N GLN A 127 -0.44 11.28 4.58
CA GLN A 127 0.10 12.17 5.63
C GLN A 127 -0.98 12.94 6.40
N ARG A 128 -2.22 12.99 5.92
CA ARG A 128 -3.32 13.66 6.62
C ARG A 128 -3.66 12.97 7.93
N GLU A 129 -3.53 13.68 9.05
CA GLU A 129 -3.84 13.13 10.38
C GLU A 129 -5.34 13.13 10.68
N ASP A 130 -6.13 13.93 9.95
CA ASP A 130 -7.56 14.08 10.15
C ASP A 130 -8.41 12.95 9.53
N LEU A 131 -7.78 12.07 8.74
CA LEU A 131 -8.44 10.95 8.07
C LEU A 131 -8.09 9.61 8.73
N SER A 132 -9.08 8.74 8.87
CA SER A 132 -8.84 7.35 9.30
C SER A 132 -8.15 6.53 8.21
N SER A 133 -7.58 5.38 8.58
CA SER A 133 -6.97 4.45 7.62
C SER A 133 -7.92 4.06 6.49
N TYR A 134 -9.21 3.85 6.81
CA TYR A 134 -10.24 3.52 5.82
C TYR A 134 -10.52 4.69 4.87
N GLU A 135 -10.61 5.91 5.40
CA GLU A 135 -10.85 7.11 4.61
C GLU A 135 -9.69 7.40 3.68
N LYS A 136 -8.45 7.22 4.15
CA LYS A 136 -7.23 7.30 3.33
C LYS A 136 -7.26 6.30 2.19
N LEU A 137 -7.48 5.02 2.47
CA LEU A 137 -7.56 3.96 1.45
C LEU A 137 -8.65 4.27 0.41
N THR A 138 -9.82 4.72 0.86
CA THR A 138 -10.93 5.08 -0.02
C THR A 138 -10.61 6.31 -0.88
N ALA A 139 -9.97 7.33 -0.31
CA ALA A 139 -9.56 8.54 -1.01
C ALA A 139 -8.47 8.25 -2.06
N VAL A 140 -7.46 7.44 -1.72
CA VAL A 140 -6.41 7.01 -2.66
C VAL A 140 -7.01 6.19 -3.80
N ASN A 141 -7.92 5.27 -3.49
CA ASN A 141 -8.61 4.50 -4.53
C ASN A 141 -9.42 5.42 -5.45
N ARG A 142 -10.23 6.33 -4.89
CA ARG A 142 -11.02 7.32 -5.65
C ARG A 142 -10.13 8.18 -6.57
N MET A 143 -8.99 8.60 -6.06
CA MET A 143 -8.01 9.38 -6.82
C MET A 143 -7.43 8.59 -8.00
N SER A 144 -7.19 7.29 -7.83
CA SER A 144 -6.77 6.44 -8.94
C SER A 144 -7.84 6.35 -10.04
N GLU A 145 -9.13 6.34 -9.69
CA GLU A 145 -10.24 6.32 -10.67
C GLU A 145 -10.40 7.66 -11.38
N GLN A 146 -10.08 8.77 -10.70
CA GLN A 146 -10.15 10.11 -11.27
C GLN A 146 -9.01 10.37 -12.26
N ILE A 147 -7.80 9.86 -11.95
CA ILE A 147 -6.62 10.08 -12.78
C ILE A 147 -6.61 9.08 -13.94
N PHE A 148 -6.80 7.79 -13.68
CA PHE A 148 -6.62 6.75 -14.69
C PHE A 148 -7.96 6.23 -15.23
N PRO A 149 -8.15 6.21 -16.57
CA PRO A 149 -9.22 5.44 -17.20
C PRO A 149 -9.18 3.98 -16.75
N LEU A 150 -10.35 3.34 -16.66
CA LEU A 150 -10.52 2.00 -16.09
C LEU A 150 -9.51 0.97 -16.61
N MET A 151 -9.27 0.95 -17.93
CA MET A 151 -8.35 0.00 -18.55
C MET A 151 -6.90 0.23 -18.10
N ILE A 152 -6.44 1.48 -18.13
CA ILE A 152 -5.08 1.87 -17.68
C ILE A 152 -4.92 1.58 -16.18
N ARG A 153 -5.96 1.91 -15.40
CA ARG A 153 -5.97 1.64 -13.96
C ARG A 153 -5.80 0.15 -13.68
N ASN A 154 -6.49 -0.72 -14.41
CA ASN A 154 -6.38 -2.17 -14.21
C ASN A 154 -4.98 -2.71 -14.60
N LEU A 155 -4.27 -2.03 -15.51
CA LEU A 155 -2.89 -2.40 -15.86
C LEU A 155 -1.87 -1.93 -14.80
N ILE A 156 -2.06 -0.76 -14.19
CA ILE A 156 -1.14 -0.19 -13.18
C ILE A 156 -1.47 -0.71 -11.76
N PHE A 157 -2.73 -0.96 -11.49
CA PHE A 157 -3.28 -1.37 -10.19
C PHE A 157 -4.12 -2.64 -10.39
N PRO A 158 -3.49 -3.77 -10.76
CA PRO A 158 -4.23 -5.02 -10.86
C PRO A 158 -4.90 -5.33 -9.53
N LYS A 159 -6.15 -5.81 -9.59
CA LYS A 159 -6.86 -6.24 -8.39
C LYS A 159 -6.07 -7.37 -7.74
N HIS A 160 -5.60 -7.15 -6.52
CA HIS A 160 -4.95 -8.20 -5.74
C HIS A 160 -5.99 -8.82 -4.78
N PRO A 161 -6.05 -10.16 -4.66
CA PRO A 161 -7.01 -10.83 -3.77
C PRO A 161 -6.91 -10.43 -2.29
N THR A 162 -5.80 -9.83 -1.85
CA THR A 162 -5.63 -9.32 -0.48
C THR A 162 -6.18 -7.90 -0.28
N THR A 163 -6.52 -7.17 -1.34
CA THR A 163 -7.07 -5.80 -1.24
C THR A 163 -8.43 -5.78 -0.51
N PRO A 164 -9.41 -6.65 -0.83
CA PRO A 164 -10.70 -6.65 -0.14
C PRO A 164 -10.61 -6.94 1.37
N PRO A 165 -9.82 -7.92 1.86
CA PRO A 165 -9.60 -8.11 3.30
C PRO A 165 -9.06 -6.86 4.00
N VAL A 166 -8.05 -6.18 3.43
CA VAL A 166 -7.47 -4.96 4.02
C VAL A 166 -8.53 -3.86 4.12
N PHE A 167 -9.29 -3.62 3.05
CA PHE A 167 -10.39 -2.65 3.05
C PHE A 167 -11.45 -2.98 4.10
N LEU A 168 -11.77 -4.26 4.26
CA LEU A 168 -12.78 -4.72 5.19
C LEU A 168 -12.35 -4.53 6.66
N LEU A 169 -11.08 -4.80 6.98
CA LEU A 169 -10.54 -4.52 8.32
C LEU A 169 -10.52 -3.04 8.63
N SER A 170 -9.95 -2.21 7.75
CA SER A 170 -9.90 -0.77 7.98
C SER A 170 -11.29 -0.17 8.12
N TYR A 171 -12.27 -0.64 7.33
CA TYR A 171 -13.67 -0.23 7.48
C TYR A 171 -14.24 -0.56 8.86
N LEU A 172 -13.97 -1.77 9.37
CA LEU A 172 -14.45 -2.18 10.68
C LEU A 172 -13.77 -1.38 11.81
N GLU A 173 -12.47 -1.12 11.70
CA GLU A 173 -11.72 -0.25 12.62
C GLU A 173 -12.33 1.15 12.69
N ASP A 174 -12.54 1.79 11.53
CA ASP A 174 -13.16 3.11 11.42
C ASP A 174 -14.57 3.12 12.03
N TYR A 175 -15.37 2.09 11.74
CA TYR A 175 -16.71 1.97 12.29
C TYR A 175 -16.70 1.88 13.82
N VAL A 176 -15.82 1.05 14.40
CA VAL A 176 -15.71 0.87 15.86
C VAL A 176 -15.24 2.17 16.53
N GLN A 177 -14.27 2.87 15.94
CA GLN A 177 -13.79 4.15 16.45
C GLN A 177 -14.89 5.23 16.45
N LYS A 178 -15.68 5.31 15.38
CA LYS A 178 -16.80 6.26 15.27
C LYS A 178 -18.01 5.87 16.11
N ASN A 179 -18.17 4.58 16.43
CA ASN A 179 -19.33 4.04 17.15
C ASN A 179 -18.90 3.17 18.35
N PRO A 180 -18.19 3.72 19.35
CA PRO A 180 -17.58 2.93 20.43
C PRO A 180 -18.61 2.19 21.30
N TYR A 181 -19.83 2.72 21.42
CA TYR A 181 -20.91 2.13 22.21
C TYR A 181 -21.73 1.06 21.47
N SER A 182 -21.51 0.87 20.17
CA SER A 182 -22.22 -0.15 19.40
C SER A 182 -21.95 -1.55 19.95
N TYR A 183 -22.99 -2.39 19.99
CA TYR A 183 -22.90 -3.76 20.47
C TYR A 183 -22.31 -4.69 19.39
N SER A 184 -21.70 -5.79 19.81
CA SER A 184 -21.11 -6.81 18.91
C SER A 184 -22.07 -7.30 17.82
N ARG A 185 -23.37 -7.47 18.13
CA ARG A 185 -24.39 -7.87 17.15
C ARG A 185 -24.50 -6.89 15.98
N GLU A 186 -24.44 -5.59 16.26
CA GLU A 186 -24.50 -4.55 15.24
C GLU A 186 -23.22 -4.52 14.41
N ARG A 187 -22.06 -4.56 15.06
CA ARG A 187 -20.75 -4.59 14.40
C ARG A 187 -20.61 -5.80 13.48
N LYS A 188 -21.04 -6.99 13.92
CA LYS A 188 -21.11 -8.22 13.12
C LYS A 188 -22.00 -8.04 11.89
N ARG A 189 -23.20 -7.46 12.05
CA ARG A 189 -24.12 -7.20 10.92
C ARG A 189 -23.48 -6.30 9.86
N ILE A 190 -22.83 -5.22 10.28
CA ILE A 190 -22.22 -4.24 9.37
C ILE A 190 -20.99 -4.82 8.67
N PHE A 191 -20.16 -5.56 9.42
CA PHE A 191 -19.05 -6.34 8.88
C PHE A 191 -19.51 -7.30 7.78
N LEU A 192 -20.51 -8.15 8.06
CA LEU A 192 -21.00 -9.13 7.08
C LEU A 192 -21.62 -8.46 5.84
N LYS A 193 -22.32 -7.34 6.02
CA LYS A 193 -22.84 -6.54 4.90
C LYS A 193 -21.70 -6.04 4.00
N LYS A 194 -20.66 -5.45 4.59
CA LYS A 194 -19.51 -4.93 3.82
C LYS A 194 -18.69 -6.04 3.18
N LYS A 195 -18.53 -7.19 3.86
CA LYS A 195 -17.89 -8.39 3.30
C LYS A 195 -18.59 -8.84 2.02
N LYS A 196 -19.93 -8.95 2.05
CA LYS A 196 -20.72 -9.34 0.87
C LYS A 196 -20.54 -8.38 -0.30
N GLU A 197 -20.48 -7.07 -0.01
CA GLU A 197 -20.26 -6.02 -1.02
C GLU A 197 -18.87 -6.09 -1.66
N LEU A 198 -17.83 -6.36 -0.86
CA LEU A 198 -16.44 -6.38 -1.33
C LEU A 198 -16.06 -7.71 -2.01
N TYR A 199 -16.58 -8.84 -1.52
CA TYR A 199 -16.16 -10.17 -1.99
C TYR A 199 -16.93 -10.62 -3.24
N GLN A 200 -18.13 -10.07 -3.47
CA GLN A 200 -18.96 -10.28 -4.67
C GLN A 200 -18.91 -11.72 -5.20
N ASN A 201 -18.48 -11.90 -6.46
CA ASN A 201 -18.42 -13.17 -7.17
C ASN A 201 -17.13 -13.98 -6.88
N GLU A 202 -16.12 -13.35 -6.28
CA GLU A 202 -14.78 -13.93 -6.05
C GLU A 202 -14.61 -14.43 -4.61
N LYS A 203 -15.73 -14.75 -3.93
CA LYS A 203 -15.77 -15.14 -2.50
C LYS A 203 -14.70 -16.19 -2.19
N TRP A 204 -14.65 -17.29 -2.93
CA TRP A 204 -13.73 -18.40 -2.66
C TRP A 204 -12.25 -18.05 -2.85
N GLU A 205 -11.93 -17.28 -3.89
CA GLU A 205 -10.56 -16.86 -4.16
C GLU A 205 -10.08 -15.93 -3.05
N ILE A 206 -10.81 -14.84 -2.78
CA ILE A 206 -10.45 -13.85 -1.76
C ILE A 206 -10.30 -14.51 -0.38
N GLN A 207 -11.18 -15.45 -0.05
CA GLN A 207 -11.13 -16.21 1.21
C GLN A 207 -9.84 -17.01 1.38
N SER A 208 -9.31 -17.59 0.31
CA SER A 208 -8.04 -18.34 0.35
C SER A 208 -6.82 -17.45 0.64
N TRP A 209 -6.96 -16.13 0.42
CA TRP A 209 -5.93 -15.13 0.65
C TRP A 209 -6.06 -14.40 1.99
N GLU A 210 -7.08 -14.71 2.79
CA GLU A 210 -7.21 -14.16 4.13
C GLU A 210 -6.06 -14.65 5.02
N SER A 211 -5.40 -13.74 5.73
CA SER A 211 -4.31 -14.13 6.62
C SER A 211 -4.85 -15.00 7.79
N PRO A 212 -4.04 -15.90 8.36
CA PRO A 212 -4.43 -16.66 9.55
C PRO A 212 -4.83 -15.79 10.75
N THR A 213 -4.42 -14.52 10.77
CA THR A 213 -4.73 -13.54 11.82
C THR A 213 -5.95 -12.68 11.50
N PHE A 214 -6.43 -12.66 10.26
CA PHE A 214 -7.54 -11.83 9.81
C PHE A 214 -8.79 -12.02 10.69
N LEU A 215 -9.21 -13.27 10.85
CA LEU A 215 -10.38 -13.60 11.66
C LEU A 215 -10.20 -13.18 13.13
N ARG A 216 -8.99 -13.31 13.67
CA ARG A 216 -8.69 -12.86 15.05
C ARG A 216 -8.84 -11.34 15.17
N GLN A 217 -8.33 -10.57 14.21
CA GLN A 217 -8.49 -9.12 14.19
C GLN A 217 -9.96 -8.71 14.10
N VAL A 218 -10.75 -9.40 13.25
CA VAL A 218 -12.20 -9.17 13.16
C VAL A 218 -12.89 -9.44 14.49
N ILE A 219 -12.55 -10.51 15.20
CA ILE A 219 -13.09 -10.83 16.52
C ILE A 219 -12.77 -9.72 17.51
N GLU A 220 -11.50 -9.29 17.60
CA GLU A 220 -11.09 -8.21 18.50
C GLU A 220 -11.91 -6.94 18.27
N LEU A 221 -12.19 -6.60 17.02
CA LEU A 221 -12.93 -5.38 16.67
C LEU A 221 -14.44 -5.52 16.93
N ILE A 222 -15.04 -6.65 16.56
CA ILE A 222 -16.47 -6.91 16.80
C ILE A 222 -16.78 -6.91 18.29
N TYR A 223 -15.92 -7.53 19.10
CA TYR A 223 -16.13 -7.71 20.53
C TYR A 223 -15.28 -6.78 21.41
N SER A 224 -14.74 -5.69 20.84
CA SER A 224 -13.79 -4.85 21.58
C SER A 224 -14.38 -4.30 22.88
N ARG A 225 -15.68 -4.02 22.90
CA ARG A 225 -16.37 -3.53 24.10
C ARG A 225 -16.44 -4.60 25.19
N GLU A 226 -16.83 -5.81 24.84
CA GLU A 226 -16.93 -6.95 25.76
C GLU A 226 -15.54 -7.36 26.29
N ILE A 227 -14.52 -7.28 25.43
CA ILE A 227 -13.13 -7.64 25.76
C ILE A 227 -12.48 -6.62 26.70
N LEU A 228 -12.87 -5.34 26.66
CA LEU A 228 -12.27 -4.28 27.48
C LEU A 228 -12.38 -4.53 29.00
N GLU A 229 -13.45 -5.21 29.43
CA GLU A 229 -13.74 -5.45 30.85
C GLU A 229 -13.14 -6.77 31.38
N MET A 230 -12.54 -7.58 30.51
CA MET A 230 -12.01 -8.91 30.82
C MET A 230 -10.54 -8.88 31.25
N SER A 231 -10.13 -9.84 32.09
CA SER A 231 -8.73 -10.15 32.36
C SER A 231 -8.06 -10.85 31.16
N GLU A 232 -6.72 -10.85 31.08
CA GLU A 232 -6.00 -11.47 29.94
C GLU A 232 -6.28 -12.97 29.76
N GLU A 233 -6.52 -13.69 30.87
CA GLU A 233 -6.87 -15.10 30.88
C GLU A 233 -8.28 -15.32 30.28
N GLU A 234 -9.24 -14.48 30.67
CA GLU A 234 -10.60 -14.47 30.13
C GLU A 234 -10.62 -14.08 28.65
N LYS A 235 -9.82 -13.09 28.25
CA LYS A 235 -9.69 -12.68 26.83
C LYS A 235 -9.27 -13.85 25.95
N THR A 236 -8.30 -14.64 26.39
CA THR A 236 -7.79 -15.78 25.62
C THR A 236 -8.87 -16.86 25.44
N SER A 237 -9.59 -17.20 26.50
CA SER A 237 -10.71 -18.14 26.44
C SER A 237 -11.85 -17.61 25.56
N TYR A 238 -12.21 -16.34 25.73
CA TYR A 238 -13.28 -15.68 24.99
C TYR A 238 -12.99 -15.61 23.49
N ARG A 239 -11.75 -15.25 23.11
CA ARG A 239 -11.29 -15.25 21.71
C ARG A 239 -11.48 -16.61 21.05
N ASN A 240 -11.07 -17.69 21.73
CA ASN A 240 -11.19 -19.05 21.18
C ASN A 240 -12.66 -19.46 21.02
N ALA A 241 -13.51 -19.14 22.01
CA ALA A 241 -14.94 -19.41 21.91
C ALA A 241 -15.61 -18.65 20.75
N LYS A 242 -15.28 -17.36 20.58
CA LYS A 242 -15.82 -16.54 19.50
C LYS A 242 -15.26 -16.88 18.13
N LEU A 243 -14.06 -17.43 18.07
CA LEU A 243 -13.46 -17.90 16.83
C LEU A 243 -14.25 -19.07 16.23
N GLU A 244 -14.67 -20.02 17.04
CA GLU A 244 -15.52 -21.13 16.59
C GLU A 244 -16.94 -20.66 16.21
N GLU A 245 -17.52 -19.73 16.97
CA GLU A 245 -18.82 -19.11 16.64
C GLU A 245 -18.78 -18.37 15.30
N LEU A 246 -17.79 -17.49 15.11
CA LEU A 246 -17.68 -16.69 13.90
C LEU A 246 -17.33 -17.54 12.70
N LYS A 247 -16.52 -18.60 12.79
CA LYS A 247 -16.27 -19.49 11.66
C LYS A 247 -17.58 -19.98 11.02
N ALA A 248 -18.56 -20.39 11.81
CA ALA A 248 -19.84 -20.87 11.30
C ALA A 248 -20.60 -19.78 10.52
N ASP A 249 -20.62 -18.54 10.99
CA ASP A 249 -21.35 -17.43 10.34
C ASP A 249 -20.53 -16.68 9.27
N PHE A 250 -19.22 -16.83 9.28
CA PHE A 250 -18.29 -16.08 8.45
C PHE A 250 -17.98 -16.77 7.12
N TRP A 251 -18.03 -18.10 7.11
CA TRP A 251 -17.74 -18.93 5.94
C TRP A 251 -19.00 -19.37 5.18
N ASN A 252 -20.15 -19.43 5.85
CA ASN A 252 -21.47 -19.63 5.22
C ASN A 252 -21.96 -18.33 4.57
#